data_AF-A0A3N5JXY2-F1
#
_entry.id   AF-A0A3N5JXY2-F1
#
_cell.length_a   1.000
_cell.length_b   1.000
_cell.length_c   1.000
_cell.angle_alpha   90.00
_cell.angle_beta   90.00
_cell.angle_gamma   90.00
#
_symmetry.space_group_name_H-M   'P 1'
#
loop_
_entity.id
_entity.type
_entity.pdbx_description
1 polymer ?
#
loop_
_entity_poly.entity_id
_entity_poly.type
_entity_poly.pdbx_seq_one_letter_code
_entity_poly.pdbx_strand_id
1 'polypeptide(L)'
;TARIGVVAAAALLAACAVPAERSSLGSGDITASMLLDASPLAHGQALPGVSRADLLTVTPEMSEFLDAYISPEQKQDFRLKRLLYAIMGEGTFELVYDDITRTAAETFRDQRGNCLSFTNMFVAMARHVGLDASYQEVEVPAEWSLSGQAFLLSQHVNVFLQLSHDETRIVDFNILDFNTAYGRRVIADERARAHYYNNIGVEHMLNGDTALALANFREGIREDPTFAPAWTNLGILHRREGYPAHAEAAYLQALEADRFNLVALSNLGSLYEHEGMEERAAEYRARVATHRNKNPYFRFYTASEAFVSGDYQAAIGHLKYAIRKRDDEPRFYSVLSLSYLMSGDQAAARRWMEKAEAVAGQSADPAADPQKYHHKLEWLMSQGRD
;
A
#
# COMPACT_ATOMS: atom_id res chain seq x y z
N THR A 1 -37.68 7.55 -62.44
CA THR A 1 -36.69 7.58 -61.33
C THR A 1 -36.62 6.21 -60.69
N ALA A 2 -35.78 5.32 -61.23
CA ALA A 2 -35.52 4.00 -60.66
C ALA A 2 -34.00 3.87 -60.50
N ARG A 3 -33.53 3.81 -59.25
CA ARG A 3 -32.11 3.67 -58.92
C ARG A 3 -31.71 2.20 -59.03
N ILE A 4 -30.66 1.97 -59.83
CA ILE A 4 -29.96 0.71 -60.03
C ILE A 4 -29.21 0.36 -58.75
N GLY A 5 -29.49 -0.81 -58.16
CA GLY A 5 -28.72 -1.39 -57.06
C GLY A 5 -27.59 -2.26 -57.61
N VAL A 6 -26.35 -1.89 -57.29
CA VAL A 6 -25.15 -2.67 -57.60
C VAL A 6 -24.96 -3.72 -56.51
N VAL A 7 -24.93 -4.99 -56.91
CA VAL A 7 -24.52 -6.12 -56.06
C VAL A 7 -23.00 -6.21 -56.12
N ALA A 8 -22.33 -5.89 -55.01
CA ALA A 8 -20.90 -6.14 -54.83
C ALA A 8 -20.71 -7.41 -53.99
N ALA A 9 -20.14 -8.44 -54.61
CA ALA A 9 -19.76 -9.68 -53.94
C ALA A 9 -18.52 -9.44 -53.07
N ALA A 10 -18.67 -9.62 -51.75
CA ALA A 10 -17.54 -9.62 -50.82
C ALA A 10 -16.92 -11.02 -50.78
N ALA A 11 -15.67 -11.13 -51.23
CA ALA A 11 -14.85 -12.32 -51.06
C ALA A 11 -14.41 -12.43 -49.59
N LEU A 12 -14.87 -13.49 -48.91
CA LEU A 12 -14.40 -13.87 -47.57
C LEU A 12 -12.99 -14.46 -47.70
N LEU A 13 -11.96 -13.66 -47.40
CA LEU A 13 -10.63 -14.18 -47.10
C LEU A 13 -10.65 -14.70 -45.66
N ALA A 14 -10.76 -16.03 -45.53
CA ALA A 14 -10.53 -16.72 -44.27
C ALA A 14 -9.04 -16.62 -43.93
N ALA A 15 -8.69 -15.71 -43.04
CA ALA A 15 -7.38 -15.71 -42.38
C ALA A 15 -7.37 -16.89 -41.40
N CYS A 16 -6.60 -17.93 -41.72
CA CYS A 16 -6.29 -18.99 -40.78
C CYS A 16 -5.50 -18.38 -39.60
N ALA A 17 -6.16 -18.16 -38.47
CA ALA A 17 -5.50 -17.87 -37.21
C ALA A 17 -4.72 -19.13 -36.81
N VAL A 18 -3.39 -19.05 -36.81
CA VAL A 18 -2.54 -20.05 -36.18
C VAL A 18 -2.78 -19.94 -34.67
N PRO A 19 -3.21 -21.00 -33.96
CA PRO A 19 -3.31 -20.94 -32.52
C PRO A 19 -1.91 -20.77 -31.94
N ALA A 20 -1.71 -19.73 -31.12
CA ALA A 20 -0.49 -19.57 -30.36
C ALA A 20 -0.29 -20.84 -29.51
N GLU A 21 0.82 -21.54 -29.72
CA GLU A 21 1.23 -22.66 -28.87
C GLU A 21 1.27 -22.16 -27.42
N ARG A 22 0.34 -22.65 -26.60
CA ARG A 22 0.41 -22.48 -25.14
C ARG A 22 1.68 -23.21 -24.69
N SER A 23 2.71 -22.45 -24.36
CA SER A 23 3.96 -22.93 -23.76
C SER A 23 3.64 -23.93 -22.65
N SER A 24 4.14 -25.17 -22.78
CA SER A 24 3.96 -26.29 -21.84
C SER A 24 4.88 -26.21 -20.61
N LEU A 25 5.48 -25.04 -20.33
CA LEU A 25 6.39 -24.85 -19.22
C LEU A 25 5.61 -24.82 -17.90
N GLY A 26 6.04 -25.66 -16.94
CA GLY A 26 5.61 -25.54 -15.55
C GLY A 26 6.27 -24.34 -14.89
N SER A 27 5.66 -23.79 -13.84
CA SER A 27 6.19 -22.65 -13.09
C SER A 27 7.60 -22.89 -12.53
N GLY A 28 7.93 -24.13 -12.18
CA GLY A 28 9.26 -24.53 -11.70
C GLY A 28 10.39 -24.40 -12.74
N ASP A 29 10.04 -24.31 -14.02
CA ASP A 29 11.01 -24.17 -15.12
C ASP A 29 11.22 -22.69 -15.52
N ILE A 30 10.43 -21.77 -14.97
CA ILE A 30 10.47 -20.34 -15.30
C ILE A 30 11.47 -19.62 -14.39
N THR A 31 12.57 -19.17 -14.98
CA THR A 31 13.61 -18.42 -14.26
C THR A 31 13.25 -16.95 -14.09
N ALA A 32 13.92 -16.24 -13.16
CA ALA A 32 13.80 -14.79 -13.03
C ALA A 32 14.09 -14.05 -14.35
N SER A 33 15.05 -14.53 -15.16
CA SER A 33 15.32 -13.94 -16.47
C SER A 33 14.13 -14.08 -17.42
N MET A 34 13.41 -15.20 -17.39
CA MET A 34 12.21 -15.44 -18.20
C MET A 34 10.99 -14.62 -17.73
N LEU A 35 10.98 -14.17 -16.48
CA LEU A 35 9.97 -13.22 -15.99
C LEU A 35 10.29 -11.78 -16.41
N LEU A 36 11.58 -11.47 -16.61
CA LEU A 36 12.07 -10.11 -16.84
C LEU A 36 12.50 -9.92 -18.29
N ASP A 37 13.77 -10.20 -18.60
CA ASP A 37 14.40 -9.86 -19.87
C ASP A 37 13.96 -10.75 -21.04
N ALA A 38 13.68 -12.03 -20.77
CA ALA A 38 13.18 -13.00 -21.76
C ALA A 38 11.65 -13.20 -21.64
N SER A 39 10.94 -12.19 -21.14
CA SER A 39 9.50 -12.26 -20.90
C SER A 39 8.69 -12.34 -22.20
N PRO A 40 7.67 -13.21 -22.27
CA PRO A 40 6.79 -13.27 -23.44
C PRO A 40 5.99 -11.98 -23.66
N LEU A 41 5.83 -11.15 -22.63
CA LEU A 41 5.16 -9.85 -22.73
C LEU A 41 5.97 -8.81 -23.52
N ALA A 42 7.28 -9.05 -23.72
CA ALA A 42 8.09 -8.23 -24.59
C ALA A 42 7.84 -8.53 -26.09
N HIS A 43 7.11 -9.61 -26.42
CA HIS A 43 6.81 -10.04 -27.79
C HIS A 43 8.05 -10.11 -28.71
N GLY A 44 9.20 -10.51 -28.15
CA GLY A 44 10.47 -10.59 -28.86
C GLY A 44 11.10 -9.23 -29.22
N GLN A 45 10.58 -8.13 -28.67
CA GLN A 45 11.10 -6.78 -28.86
C GLN A 45 11.92 -6.33 -27.65
N ALA A 46 12.82 -5.37 -27.88
CA ALA A 46 13.50 -4.71 -26.78
C ALA A 46 12.47 -3.91 -25.97
N LEU A 47 12.51 -4.07 -24.64
CA LEU A 47 11.65 -3.29 -23.76
C LEU A 47 11.95 -1.80 -23.90
N PRO A 48 10.92 -0.93 -23.83
CA PRO A 48 11.12 0.51 -23.89
C PRO A 48 12.10 0.96 -22.80
N GLY A 49 12.89 1.97 -23.12
CA GLY A 49 13.74 2.61 -22.12
C GLY A 49 12.86 3.28 -21.07
N VAL A 50 13.06 2.92 -19.81
CA VAL A 50 12.46 3.64 -18.68
C VAL A 50 13.44 4.74 -18.29
N SER A 51 12.92 5.93 -17.99
CA SER A 51 13.75 7.01 -17.48
C SER A 51 14.43 6.55 -16.20
N ARG A 52 15.77 6.49 -16.20
CA ARG A 52 16.56 6.38 -14.96
C ARG A 52 16.63 7.74 -14.28
N ALA A 53 15.45 8.30 -14.03
CA ALA A 53 15.34 9.61 -13.44
C ALA A 53 16.04 9.57 -12.08
N ASP A 54 16.95 10.49 -11.85
CA ASP A 54 17.51 10.67 -10.53
C ASP A 54 16.39 11.21 -9.64
N LEU A 55 15.83 10.29 -8.85
CA LEU A 55 14.67 10.48 -8.00
C LEU A 55 14.83 11.68 -7.06
N LEU A 56 16.08 11.99 -6.71
CA LEU A 56 16.47 12.96 -5.70
C LEU A 56 17.24 14.15 -6.29
N THR A 57 17.23 14.36 -7.62
CA THR A 57 17.87 15.53 -8.21
C THR A 57 17.28 16.81 -7.61
N VAL A 58 18.18 17.68 -7.14
CA VAL A 58 17.87 19.05 -6.73
C VAL A 58 18.26 19.97 -7.86
N THR A 59 17.28 20.63 -8.48
CA THR A 59 17.54 21.56 -9.59
C THR A 59 18.14 22.87 -9.09
N PRO A 60 18.71 23.72 -9.98
CA PRO A 60 19.13 25.06 -9.61
C PRO A 60 18.01 25.88 -8.98
N GLU A 61 16.78 25.81 -9.50
CA GLU A 61 15.62 26.53 -8.98
C GLU A 61 15.27 26.06 -7.56
N MET A 62 15.34 24.74 -7.30
CA MET A 62 15.16 24.19 -5.95
C MET A 62 16.25 24.67 -4.99
N SER A 63 17.50 24.70 -5.44
CA SER A 63 18.64 25.16 -4.63
C SER A 63 18.50 26.63 -4.27
N GLU A 64 18.22 27.49 -5.26
CA GLU A 64 18.00 28.93 -5.06
C GLU A 64 16.82 29.20 -4.12
N PHE A 65 15.74 28.44 -4.26
CA PHE A 65 14.61 28.50 -3.33
C PHE A 65 15.07 28.17 -1.91
N LEU A 66 15.76 27.04 -1.70
CA LEU A 66 16.20 26.61 -0.37
C LEU A 66 17.17 27.60 0.28
N ASP A 67 18.17 28.05 -0.47
CA ASP A 67 19.22 28.96 0.02
C ASP A 67 18.66 30.34 0.39
N ALA A 68 17.57 30.77 -0.23
CA ALA A 68 16.88 32.01 0.15
C ALA A 68 16.23 31.92 1.54
N TYR A 69 15.84 30.71 1.98
CA TYR A 69 15.11 30.50 3.23
C TYR A 69 15.94 29.78 4.30
N ILE A 70 17.04 29.11 4.01
CA ILE A 70 17.70 28.22 4.97
C ILE A 70 19.21 28.42 4.89
N SER A 71 19.82 28.83 6.01
CA SER A 71 21.28 28.97 6.10
C SER A 71 21.89 27.69 6.67
N PRO A 72 22.96 27.14 6.05
CA PRO A 72 23.57 25.88 6.46
C PRO A 72 24.24 25.95 7.84
N GLU A 73 24.62 27.14 8.31
CA GLU A 73 25.22 27.38 9.62
C GLU A 73 24.24 27.21 10.78
N GLN A 74 22.94 27.13 10.48
CA GLN A 74 21.89 26.98 11.49
C GLN A 74 21.88 25.56 12.08
N LYS A 75 21.41 25.44 13.33
CA LYS A 75 21.19 24.13 13.97
C LYS A 75 20.20 23.29 13.15
N GLN A 76 20.36 21.97 13.16
CA GLN A 76 19.53 21.06 12.36
C GLN A 76 18.02 21.21 12.64
N ASP A 77 17.61 21.29 13.90
CA ASP A 77 16.22 21.60 14.31
C ASP A 77 15.68 22.84 13.58
N PHE A 78 16.46 23.93 13.60
CA PHE A 78 16.04 25.18 13.01
C PHE A 78 15.94 25.08 11.49
N ARG A 79 16.89 24.40 10.83
CA ARG A 79 16.82 24.13 9.39
C ARG A 79 15.58 23.30 9.03
N LEU A 80 15.27 22.26 9.80
CA LEU A 80 14.07 21.46 9.61
C LEU A 80 12.79 22.29 9.76
N LYS A 81 12.68 23.11 10.80
CA LYS A 81 11.52 24.01 11.00
C LYS A 81 11.33 24.97 9.82
N ARG A 82 12.43 25.56 9.31
CA ARG A 82 12.36 26.44 8.14
C ARG A 82 11.98 25.70 6.86
N LEU A 83 12.49 24.47 6.68
CA LEU A 83 12.12 23.63 5.54
C LEU A 83 10.64 23.27 5.58
N LEU A 84 10.12 22.85 6.74
CA LEU A 84 8.70 22.57 6.94
C LEU A 84 7.85 23.81 6.66
N TYR A 85 8.26 24.99 7.15
CA TYR A 85 7.54 26.23 6.86
C TYR A 85 7.60 26.61 5.37
N ALA A 86 8.72 26.38 4.69
CA ALA A 86 8.85 26.67 3.26
C ALA A 86 7.95 25.77 2.40
N ILE A 87 7.72 24.52 2.81
CA ILE A 87 6.96 23.53 2.03
C ILE A 87 5.48 23.46 2.45
N MET A 88 5.18 23.62 3.74
CA MET A 88 3.85 23.40 4.32
C MET A 88 3.24 24.69 4.92
N GLY A 89 3.94 25.81 4.84
CA GLY A 89 3.44 27.10 5.32
C GLY A 89 2.36 27.67 4.41
N GLU A 90 1.43 28.40 5.00
CA GLU A 90 0.40 29.12 4.23
C GLU A 90 1.07 30.10 3.24
N GLY A 91 0.71 29.98 1.96
CA GLY A 91 1.16 30.88 0.90
C GLY A 91 2.53 30.58 0.30
N THR A 92 3.14 29.41 0.59
CA THR A 92 4.43 29.01 -0.02
C THR A 92 4.27 27.96 -1.12
N PHE A 93 3.79 26.77 -0.77
CA PHE A 93 3.60 25.63 -1.66
C PHE A 93 2.18 25.11 -1.54
N GLU A 94 1.45 25.04 -2.66
CA GLU A 94 0.13 24.41 -2.67
C GLU A 94 0.32 22.91 -2.92
N LEU A 95 0.38 22.11 -1.85
CA LEU A 95 0.57 20.66 -1.96
C LEU A 95 -0.72 19.99 -2.43
N VAL A 96 -0.83 19.75 -3.74
CA VAL A 96 -2.03 19.16 -4.35
C VAL A 96 -1.84 17.66 -4.59
N TYR A 97 -2.66 16.85 -3.93
CA TYR A 97 -2.62 15.39 -4.08
C TYR A 97 -3.22 14.92 -5.41
N ASP A 98 -2.52 14.01 -6.10
CA ASP A 98 -3.01 13.23 -7.24
C ASP A 98 -2.36 11.83 -7.29
N ASP A 99 -2.82 10.99 -8.23
CA ASP A 99 -2.40 9.58 -8.33
C ASP A 99 -1.08 9.39 -9.11
N ILE A 100 -0.43 10.46 -9.57
CA ILE A 100 0.76 10.37 -10.44
C ILE A 100 2.02 10.40 -9.59
N THR A 101 2.89 9.41 -9.79
CA THR A 101 4.19 9.33 -9.10
C THR A 101 5.24 10.17 -9.83
N ARG A 102 5.92 11.06 -9.10
CA ARG A 102 6.89 12.02 -9.64
C ARG A 102 8.24 11.97 -8.91
N THR A 103 9.28 12.44 -9.59
CA THR A 103 10.58 12.72 -8.98
C THR A 103 10.54 13.95 -8.07
N ALA A 104 11.61 14.19 -7.30
CA ALA A 104 11.76 15.40 -6.49
C ALA A 104 11.58 16.70 -7.31
N ALA A 105 12.28 16.79 -8.46
CA ALA A 105 12.25 17.96 -9.33
C ALA A 105 10.87 18.21 -9.95
N GLU A 106 10.21 17.14 -10.44
CA GLU A 106 8.87 17.24 -11.02
C GLU A 106 7.84 17.63 -9.96
N THR A 107 7.91 17.04 -8.77
CA THR A 107 7.01 17.38 -7.64
C THR A 107 7.18 18.83 -7.22
N PHE A 108 8.42 19.33 -7.16
CA PHE A 108 8.69 20.73 -6.82
C PHE A 108 8.09 21.69 -7.85
N ARG A 109 8.31 21.42 -9.14
CA ARG A 109 7.80 22.25 -10.23
C ARG A 109 6.28 22.23 -10.32
N ASP A 110 5.68 21.05 -10.20
CA ASP A 110 4.24 20.85 -10.42
C ASP A 110 3.42 21.12 -9.15
N GLN A 111 4.06 21.14 -7.98
CA GLN A 111 3.46 21.20 -6.64
C GLN A 111 2.41 20.09 -6.40
N ARG A 112 2.58 18.97 -7.10
CA ARG A 112 1.59 17.90 -7.19
C ARG A 112 2.22 16.53 -7.05
N GLY A 113 1.48 15.61 -6.45
CA GLY A 113 1.83 14.19 -6.44
C GLY A 113 1.18 13.39 -5.34
N ASN A 114 1.59 12.14 -5.26
CA ASN A 114 1.23 11.24 -4.17
C ASN A 114 2.25 11.31 -3.01
N CYS A 115 2.05 10.48 -1.98
CA CYS A 115 2.92 10.45 -0.79
C CYS A 115 4.40 10.20 -1.14
N LEU A 116 4.70 9.31 -2.09
CA LEU A 116 6.06 9.03 -2.51
C LEU A 116 6.67 10.25 -3.22
N SER A 117 5.91 10.94 -4.06
CA SER A 117 6.35 12.14 -4.79
C SER A 117 6.80 13.26 -3.83
N PHE A 118 5.95 13.60 -2.85
CA PHE A 118 6.30 14.58 -1.83
C PHE A 118 7.45 14.12 -0.92
N THR A 119 7.53 12.82 -0.62
CA THR A 119 8.65 12.23 0.13
C THR A 119 9.96 12.36 -0.64
N ASN A 120 9.98 12.09 -1.95
CA ASN A 120 11.14 12.25 -2.82
C ASN A 120 11.64 13.70 -2.77
N MET A 121 10.73 14.65 -2.99
CA MET A 121 11.02 16.08 -2.94
C MET A 121 11.60 16.49 -1.59
N PHE A 122 10.95 16.10 -0.50
CA PHE A 122 11.38 16.50 0.84
C PHE A 122 12.73 15.88 1.21
N VAL A 123 12.97 14.61 0.91
CA VAL A 123 14.28 13.96 1.16
C VAL A 123 15.38 14.68 0.37
N ALA A 124 15.15 14.99 -0.90
CA ALA A 124 16.11 15.72 -1.74
C ALA A 124 16.45 17.09 -1.14
N MET A 125 15.43 17.88 -0.80
CA MET A 125 15.58 19.21 -0.22
C MET A 125 16.21 19.17 1.18
N ALA A 126 15.82 18.22 2.02
CA ALA A 126 16.37 18.06 3.36
C ALA A 126 17.87 17.71 3.33
N ARG A 127 18.26 16.78 2.45
CA ARG A 127 19.68 16.43 2.25
C ARG A 127 20.47 17.60 1.68
N HIS A 128 19.90 18.35 0.75
CA HIS A 128 20.53 19.56 0.20
C HIS A 128 20.87 20.58 1.28
N VAL A 129 19.95 20.85 2.21
CA VAL A 129 20.20 21.75 3.33
C VAL A 129 20.96 21.09 4.48
N GLY A 130 21.54 19.91 4.27
CA GLY A 130 22.44 19.22 5.20
C GLY A 130 21.76 18.52 6.38
N LEU A 131 20.52 18.07 6.23
CA LEU A 131 19.82 17.21 7.19
C LEU A 131 20.05 15.73 6.84
N ASP A 132 20.19 14.89 7.87
CA ASP A 132 20.24 13.43 7.72
C ASP A 132 18.81 12.89 7.56
N ALA A 133 18.34 12.89 6.31
CA ALA A 133 17.01 12.44 5.93
C ALA A 133 17.06 11.12 5.16
N SER A 134 16.21 10.18 5.54
CA SER A 134 16.05 8.87 4.93
C SER A 134 14.58 8.57 4.68
N TYR A 135 14.32 7.67 3.73
CA TYR A 135 12.99 7.10 3.54
C TYR A 135 12.66 6.13 4.68
N GLN A 136 11.39 6.06 5.04
CA GLN A 136 10.88 5.06 5.97
C GLN A 136 9.59 4.46 5.41
N GLU A 137 9.57 3.14 5.26
CA GLU A 137 8.35 2.38 4.96
C GLU A 137 7.46 2.34 6.19
N VAL A 138 6.17 2.56 5.97
CA VAL A 138 5.12 2.39 6.96
C VAL A 138 4.28 1.18 6.56
N GLU A 139 4.23 0.19 7.44
CA GLU A 139 3.45 -1.03 7.27
C GLU A 139 1.99 -0.74 7.60
N VAL A 140 1.28 -0.14 6.63
CA VAL A 140 -0.17 0.05 6.71
C VAL A 140 -0.84 -1.33 6.61
N PRO A 141 -1.70 -1.70 7.57
CA PRO A 141 -2.47 -2.94 7.48
C PRO A 141 -3.24 -2.97 6.15
N ALA A 142 -3.16 -4.08 5.41
CA ALA A 142 -3.88 -4.23 4.16
C ALA A 142 -5.39 -3.99 4.37
N GLU A 143 -5.96 -3.06 3.61
CA GLU A 143 -7.40 -2.80 3.59
C GLU A 143 -8.10 -3.72 2.58
N TRP A 144 -9.23 -4.28 3.01
CA TRP A 144 -10.02 -5.20 2.22
C TRP A 144 -10.96 -4.42 1.32
N SER A 145 -10.90 -4.65 0.00
CA SER A 145 -11.98 -4.16 -0.87
C SER A 145 -13.25 -4.99 -0.61
N LEU A 146 -14.40 -4.30 -0.59
CA LEU A 146 -15.74 -4.84 -0.33
C LEU A 146 -16.18 -5.99 -1.25
N SER A 147 -15.44 -6.28 -2.33
CA SER A 147 -15.78 -7.36 -3.27
C SER A 147 -15.11 -8.70 -2.93
N GLY A 148 -14.21 -8.78 -1.94
CA GLY A 148 -13.54 -10.03 -1.56
C GLY A 148 -12.63 -10.65 -2.64
N GLN A 149 -12.46 -9.98 -3.79
CA GLN A 149 -11.80 -10.51 -4.99
C GLN A 149 -10.49 -9.78 -5.35
N ALA A 150 -10.19 -8.63 -4.72
CA ALA A 150 -8.97 -7.88 -4.97
C ALA A 150 -8.37 -7.31 -3.69
N PHE A 151 -7.07 -7.52 -3.52
CA PHE A 151 -6.27 -6.88 -2.48
C PHE A 151 -5.71 -5.57 -3.00
N LEU A 152 -5.92 -4.50 -2.24
CA LEU A 152 -5.14 -3.29 -2.38
C LEU A 152 -4.16 -3.25 -1.21
N LEU A 153 -2.88 -3.54 -1.47
CA LEU A 153 -1.84 -3.24 -0.50
C LEU A 153 -1.39 -1.81 -0.74
N SER A 154 -1.94 -0.88 0.04
CA SER A 154 -1.41 0.48 0.09
C SER A 154 -0.13 0.43 0.92
N GLN A 155 1.02 0.56 0.25
CA GLN A 155 2.28 0.79 0.93
C GLN A 155 2.54 2.28 0.99
N HIS A 156 2.91 2.75 2.17
CA HIS A 156 3.15 4.16 2.41
C HIS A 156 4.61 4.37 2.77
N VAL A 157 5.18 5.48 2.31
CA VAL A 157 6.51 5.93 2.69
C VAL A 157 6.43 7.33 3.27
N ASN A 158 7.27 7.59 4.26
CA ASN A 158 7.44 8.91 4.83
C ASN A 158 8.93 9.22 5.02
N VAL A 159 9.22 10.40 5.57
CA VAL A 159 10.58 10.85 5.82
C VAL A 159 10.94 10.60 7.27
N PHE A 160 12.07 9.94 7.49
CA PHE A 160 12.73 9.84 8.79
C PHE A 160 13.95 10.77 8.82
N LEU A 161 14.06 11.60 9.86
CA LEU A 161 15.20 12.49 10.08
C LEU A 161 15.92 12.14 11.38
N GLN A 162 17.24 12.03 11.31
CA GLN A 162 18.12 11.91 12.47
C GLN A 162 18.75 13.28 12.78
N LEU A 163 18.30 13.96 13.84
CA LEU A 163 18.79 15.30 14.20
C LEU A 163 20.02 15.27 15.12
N SER A 164 20.08 14.27 16.01
CA SER A 164 21.22 13.96 16.89
C SER A 164 21.15 12.48 17.28
N HIS A 165 22.08 11.95 18.07
CA HIS A 165 22.05 10.53 18.49
C HIS A 165 20.72 10.10 19.13
N ASP A 166 20.10 10.99 19.91
CA ASP A 166 18.87 10.70 20.68
C ASP A 166 17.62 11.42 20.15
N GLU A 167 17.76 12.21 19.08
CA GLU A 167 16.65 13.01 18.55
C GLU A 167 16.34 12.65 17.10
N THR A 168 15.11 12.19 16.88
CA THR A 168 14.56 11.87 15.55
C THR A 168 13.28 12.64 15.26
N ARG A 169 12.96 12.81 13.99
CA ARG A 169 11.70 13.39 13.52
C ARG A 169 11.15 12.59 12.36
N ILE A 170 9.82 12.59 12.22
CA ILE A 170 9.13 11.99 11.08
C ILE A 170 8.32 13.09 10.41
N VAL A 171 8.40 13.15 9.09
CA VAL A 171 7.55 14.02 8.26
C VAL A 171 6.75 13.11 7.36
N ASP A 172 5.44 13.15 7.53
CA ASP A 172 4.50 12.30 6.81
C ASP A 172 3.54 13.17 6.01
N PHE A 173 3.47 12.90 4.70
CA PHE A 173 2.59 13.62 3.78
C PHE A 173 1.20 13.00 3.69
N ASN A 174 1.00 11.78 4.21
CA ASN A 174 -0.32 11.21 4.41
C ASN A 174 -0.98 11.80 5.67
N ILE A 175 -1.30 13.09 5.59
CA ILE A 175 -1.74 13.92 6.73
C ILE A 175 -3.08 13.42 7.31
N LEU A 176 -3.95 12.81 6.49
CA LEU A 176 -5.29 12.40 6.91
C LEU A 176 -5.32 11.06 7.66
N ASP A 177 -4.38 10.15 7.37
CA ASP A 177 -4.36 8.78 7.90
C ASP A 177 -3.08 8.44 8.68
N PHE A 178 -2.38 9.45 9.20
CA PHE A 178 -1.15 9.25 9.96
C PHE A 178 -1.42 8.44 11.25
N ASN A 179 -0.81 7.26 11.35
CA ASN A 179 -0.91 6.41 12.53
C ASN A 179 0.50 5.99 13.01
N THR A 180 0.89 6.53 14.16
CA THR A 180 2.21 6.29 14.78
C THR A 180 2.44 4.83 15.18
N ALA A 181 1.38 4.03 15.22
CA ALA A 181 1.43 2.69 15.75
C ALA A 181 1.55 1.60 14.69
N TYR A 182 1.72 1.98 13.42
CA TYR A 182 2.12 1.08 12.35
C TYR A 182 3.60 0.70 12.47
N GLY A 183 3.92 -0.49 11.97
CA GLY A 183 5.30 -0.95 11.81
C GLY A 183 6.05 0.02 10.89
N ARG A 184 7.28 0.35 11.25
CA ARG A 184 8.07 1.36 10.54
C ARG A 184 9.49 0.84 10.35
N ARG A 185 10.04 1.06 9.17
CA ARG A 185 11.39 0.63 8.82
C ARG A 185 12.07 1.67 7.96
N VAL A 186 13.20 2.20 8.41
CA VAL A 186 14.05 3.04 7.57
C VAL A 186 14.59 2.19 6.41
N ILE A 187 14.53 2.72 5.19
CA ILE A 187 14.92 2.02 3.97
C ILE A 187 15.99 2.80 3.19
N ALA A 188 16.75 2.08 2.38
CA ALA A 188 17.74 2.67 1.48
C ALA A 188 17.07 3.30 0.24
N ASP A 189 17.81 4.16 -0.47
CA ASP A 189 17.30 4.84 -1.66
C ASP A 189 16.98 3.85 -2.80
N GLU A 190 17.69 2.73 -2.88
CA GLU A 190 17.40 1.62 -3.81
C GLU A 190 15.97 1.10 -3.62
N ARG A 191 15.56 0.89 -2.35
CA ARG A 191 14.20 0.46 -2.01
C ARG A 191 13.18 1.53 -2.41
N ALA A 192 13.49 2.81 -2.20
CA ALA A 192 12.61 3.91 -2.60
C ALA A 192 12.47 4.01 -4.13
N ARG A 193 13.54 3.77 -4.89
CA ARG A 193 13.48 3.65 -6.36
C ARG A 193 12.66 2.43 -6.80
N ALA A 194 12.73 1.32 -6.07
CA ALA A 194 11.88 0.16 -6.32
C ALA A 194 10.38 0.49 -6.14
N HIS A 195 10.02 1.25 -5.10
CA HIS A 195 8.66 1.80 -4.93
C HIS A 195 8.26 2.68 -6.11
N TYR A 196 9.13 3.61 -6.51
CA TYR A 196 8.89 4.53 -7.63
C TYR A 196 8.57 3.77 -8.92
N TYR A 197 9.47 2.89 -9.37
CA TYR A 197 9.26 2.12 -10.59
C TYR A 197 8.05 1.18 -10.48
N ASN A 198 7.78 0.62 -9.31
CA ASN A 198 6.58 -0.20 -9.12
C ASN A 198 5.30 0.62 -9.32
N ASN A 199 5.22 1.84 -8.79
CA ASN A 199 4.04 2.69 -8.98
C ASN A 199 3.85 3.06 -10.46
N ILE A 200 4.92 3.51 -11.13
CA ILE A 200 4.87 3.80 -12.57
C ILE A 200 4.48 2.56 -13.38
N GLY A 201 4.97 1.38 -12.99
CA GLY A 201 4.59 0.11 -13.61
C GLY A 201 3.10 -0.21 -13.43
N VAL A 202 2.54 0.06 -12.26
CA VAL A 202 1.10 -0.07 -12.00
C VAL A 202 0.29 0.92 -12.83
N GLU A 203 0.71 2.19 -12.91
CA GLU A 203 0.06 3.23 -13.72
C GLU A 203 -0.03 2.78 -15.20
N HIS A 204 1.08 2.32 -15.79
CA HIS A 204 1.08 1.78 -17.16
C HIS A 204 0.24 0.51 -17.30
N MET A 205 0.29 -0.39 -16.31
CA MET A 205 -0.52 -1.60 -16.31
C MET A 205 -2.03 -1.29 -16.27
N LEU A 206 -2.45 -0.22 -15.58
CA LEU A 206 -3.83 0.25 -15.56
C LEU A 206 -4.24 0.88 -16.90
N ASN A 207 -3.31 1.59 -17.55
CA ASN A 207 -3.52 2.18 -18.88
C ASN A 207 -3.47 1.17 -20.04
N GLY A 208 -3.04 -0.07 -19.78
CA GLY A 208 -2.91 -1.12 -20.80
C GLY A 208 -1.58 -1.11 -21.55
N ASP A 209 -0.60 -0.33 -21.09
CA ASP A 209 0.73 -0.22 -21.68
C ASP A 209 1.64 -1.36 -21.19
N THR A 210 1.33 -2.61 -21.57
CA THR A 210 1.98 -3.82 -21.05
C THR A 210 3.51 -3.80 -21.14
N ALA A 211 4.08 -3.31 -22.24
CA ALA A 211 5.54 -3.24 -22.41
C ALA A 211 6.20 -2.22 -21.45
N LEU A 212 5.56 -1.07 -21.21
CA LEU A 212 6.05 -0.07 -20.26
C LEU A 212 5.87 -0.54 -18.81
N ALA A 213 4.77 -1.22 -18.51
CA ALA A 213 4.56 -1.84 -17.20
C ALA A 213 5.65 -2.87 -16.87
N LEU A 214 5.93 -3.79 -17.80
CA LEU A 214 6.99 -4.78 -17.65
C LEU A 214 8.36 -4.11 -17.48
N ALA A 215 8.67 -3.10 -18.31
CA ALA A 215 9.95 -2.40 -18.23
C ALA A 215 10.15 -1.74 -16.86
N ASN A 216 9.11 -1.12 -16.30
CA ASN A 216 9.15 -0.50 -14.98
C ASN A 216 9.24 -1.52 -13.84
N PHE A 217 8.44 -2.59 -13.84
CA PHE A 217 8.57 -3.65 -12.82
C PHE A 217 9.97 -4.26 -12.84
N ARG A 218 10.55 -4.46 -14.02
CA ARG A 218 11.92 -4.94 -14.16
C ARG A 218 12.94 -3.99 -13.56
N GLU A 219 12.85 -2.69 -13.81
CA GLU A 219 13.77 -1.73 -13.17
C GLU A 219 13.57 -1.70 -11.65
N GLY A 220 12.32 -1.73 -11.15
CA GLY A 220 12.06 -1.81 -9.71
C GLY A 220 12.67 -3.05 -9.04
N ILE A 221 12.58 -4.21 -9.70
CA ILE A 221 13.21 -5.46 -9.24
C ILE A 221 14.74 -5.39 -9.32
N ARG A 222 15.31 -4.66 -10.29
CA ARG A 222 16.77 -4.45 -10.38
C ARG A 222 17.29 -3.56 -9.27
N GLU A 223 16.54 -2.52 -8.90
CA GLU A 223 16.87 -1.66 -7.76
C GLU A 223 16.82 -2.43 -6.45
N ASP A 224 15.77 -3.23 -6.23
CA ASP A 224 15.68 -4.12 -5.08
C ASP A 224 15.02 -5.47 -5.41
N PRO A 225 15.80 -6.55 -5.58
CA PRO A 225 15.29 -7.89 -5.83
C PRO A 225 14.42 -8.45 -4.70
N THR A 226 14.51 -7.91 -3.49
CA THR A 226 13.72 -8.30 -2.32
C THR A 226 12.44 -7.48 -2.17
N PHE A 227 12.11 -6.64 -3.16
CA PHE A 227 10.85 -5.88 -3.18
C PHE A 227 9.68 -6.74 -3.68
N ALA A 228 9.11 -7.53 -2.77
CA ALA A 228 7.97 -8.41 -3.03
C ALA A 228 6.78 -7.77 -3.80
N PRO A 229 6.41 -6.50 -3.59
CA PRO A 229 5.34 -5.85 -4.35
C PRO A 229 5.58 -5.79 -5.86
N ALA A 230 6.82 -5.51 -6.32
CA ALA A 230 7.12 -5.48 -7.74
C ALA A 230 7.00 -6.88 -8.39
N TRP A 231 7.47 -7.92 -7.69
CA TRP A 231 7.24 -9.32 -8.12
C TRP A 231 5.75 -9.68 -8.16
N THR A 232 4.98 -9.21 -7.18
CA THR A 232 3.54 -9.45 -7.12
C THR A 232 2.82 -8.78 -8.29
N ASN A 233 3.14 -7.52 -8.58
CA ASN A 233 2.52 -6.77 -9.67
C ASN A 233 2.95 -7.32 -11.05
N LEU A 234 4.19 -7.80 -11.18
CA LEU A 234 4.62 -8.55 -12.37
C LEU A 234 3.79 -9.82 -12.57
N GLY A 235 3.48 -10.56 -11.50
CA GLY A 235 2.59 -11.72 -11.58
C GLY A 235 1.17 -11.35 -12.00
N ILE A 236 0.63 -10.24 -11.48
CA ILE A 236 -0.68 -9.70 -11.89
C ILE A 236 -0.67 -9.35 -13.39
N LEU A 237 0.38 -8.68 -13.87
CA LEU A 237 0.54 -8.35 -15.28
C LEU A 237 0.52 -9.62 -16.15
N HIS A 238 1.35 -10.62 -15.83
CA HIS A 238 1.37 -11.90 -16.55
C HIS A 238 0.01 -12.61 -16.56
N ARG A 239 -0.70 -12.61 -15.42
CA ARG A 239 -2.03 -13.22 -15.33
C ARG A 239 -3.04 -12.50 -16.23
N ARG A 240 -3.04 -11.16 -16.23
CA ARG A 240 -3.92 -10.35 -17.09
C ARG A 240 -3.70 -10.61 -18.58
N GLU A 241 -2.45 -10.84 -18.95
CA GLU A 241 -2.02 -11.10 -20.34
C GLU A 241 -2.13 -12.58 -20.75
N GLY A 242 -2.67 -13.45 -19.89
CA GLY A 242 -2.93 -14.85 -20.21
C GLY A 242 -1.73 -15.80 -20.08
N TYR A 243 -0.73 -15.45 -19.26
CA TYR A 243 0.45 -16.27 -18.97
C TYR A 243 0.44 -16.79 -17.52
N PRO A 244 -0.45 -17.74 -17.16
CA PRO A 244 -0.64 -18.18 -15.77
C PRO A 244 0.62 -18.82 -15.15
N ALA A 245 1.41 -19.59 -15.91
CA ALA A 245 2.66 -20.17 -15.40
C ALA A 245 3.69 -19.10 -15.01
N HIS A 246 3.81 -18.02 -15.80
CA HIS A 246 4.69 -16.90 -15.48
C HIS A 246 4.16 -16.11 -14.28
N ALA A 247 2.83 -15.97 -14.16
CA ALA A 247 2.20 -15.37 -13.00
C ALA A 247 2.52 -16.16 -11.72
N GLU A 248 2.35 -17.50 -11.73
CA GLU A 248 2.71 -18.37 -10.60
C GLU A 248 4.17 -18.18 -10.21
N ALA A 249 5.10 -18.24 -11.16
CA ALA A 249 6.52 -18.08 -10.89
C ALA A 249 6.85 -16.69 -10.28
N ALA A 250 6.26 -15.61 -10.79
CA ALA A 250 6.44 -14.27 -10.23
C ALA A 250 5.85 -14.14 -8.81
N TYR A 251 4.68 -14.72 -8.54
CA TYR A 251 4.13 -14.75 -7.19
C TYR A 251 4.99 -15.56 -6.22
N LEU A 252 5.60 -16.67 -6.68
CA LEU A 252 6.52 -17.45 -5.86
C LEU A 252 7.80 -16.66 -5.55
N GLN A 253 8.33 -15.87 -6.49
CA GLN A 253 9.43 -14.92 -6.21
C GLN A 253 9.02 -13.88 -5.16
N ALA A 254 7.80 -13.35 -5.23
CA ALA A 254 7.28 -12.45 -4.22
C ALA A 254 7.23 -13.10 -2.82
N LEU A 255 6.89 -14.39 -2.74
CA LEU A 255 6.87 -15.14 -1.48
C LEU A 255 8.25 -15.55 -0.97
N GLU A 256 9.25 -15.64 -1.84
CA GLU A 256 10.64 -15.80 -1.42
C GLU A 256 11.14 -14.50 -0.75
N ALA A 257 10.82 -13.35 -1.35
CA ALA A 257 11.15 -12.04 -0.80
C ALA A 257 10.36 -11.72 0.49
N ASP A 258 9.07 -12.04 0.52
CA ASP A 258 8.21 -11.92 1.70
C ASP A 258 7.22 -13.10 1.77
N ARG A 259 7.54 -14.09 2.59
CA ARG A 259 6.73 -15.31 2.81
C ARG A 259 5.30 -15.04 3.31
N PHE A 260 5.03 -13.82 3.76
CA PHE A 260 3.75 -13.39 4.29
C PHE A 260 3.01 -12.40 3.39
N ASN A 261 3.51 -12.12 2.19
CA ASN A 261 2.87 -11.22 1.26
C ASN A 261 1.45 -11.70 0.92
N LEU A 262 0.45 -11.06 1.53
CA LEU A 262 -0.94 -11.50 1.43
C LEU A 262 -1.51 -11.37 0.01
N VAL A 263 -1.02 -10.41 -0.77
CA VAL A 263 -1.44 -10.18 -2.14
C VAL A 263 -0.95 -11.33 -3.02
N ALA A 264 0.31 -11.71 -2.92
CA ALA A 264 0.87 -12.85 -3.65
C ALA A 264 0.22 -14.17 -3.24
N LEU A 265 0.05 -14.42 -1.93
CA LEU A 265 -0.62 -15.62 -1.42
C LEU A 265 -2.04 -15.77 -1.98
N SER A 266 -2.77 -14.66 -2.05
CA SER A 266 -4.17 -14.69 -2.48
C SER A 266 -4.31 -14.82 -3.99
N ASN A 267 -3.45 -14.14 -4.76
CA ASN A 267 -3.40 -14.33 -6.20
C ASN A 267 -3.02 -15.77 -6.57
N LEU A 268 -2.10 -16.41 -5.83
CA LEU A 268 -1.81 -17.84 -6.01
C LEU A 268 -3.02 -18.71 -5.69
N GLY A 269 -3.72 -18.45 -4.57
CA GLY A 269 -4.96 -19.16 -4.24
C GLY A 269 -6.01 -19.07 -5.36
N SER A 270 -6.28 -17.88 -5.87
CA SER A 270 -7.23 -17.65 -6.97
C SER A 270 -6.74 -18.21 -8.31
N LEU A 271 -5.42 -18.23 -8.55
CA LEU A 271 -4.84 -18.83 -9.74
C LEU A 271 -5.08 -20.35 -9.75
N TYR A 272 -4.79 -21.04 -8.65
CA TYR A 272 -5.03 -22.48 -8.53
C TYR A 272 -6.50 -22.86 -8.57
N GLU A 273 -7.38 -22.04 -7.99
CA GLU A 273 -8.83 -22.23 -8.09
C GLU A 273 -9.29 -22.19 -9.55
N HIS A 274 -8.83 -21.20 -10.32
CA HIS A 274 -9.15 -21.08 -11.75
C HIS A 274 -8.58 -22.25 -12.58
N GLU A 275 -7.45 -22.83 -12.18
CA GLU A 275 -6.86 -24.01 -12.83
C GLU A 275 -7.45 -25.35 -12.33
N GLY A 276 -8.39 -25.33 -11.40
CA GLY A 276 -9.01 -26.54 -10.83
C GLY A 276 -8.12 -27.31 -9.85
N MET A 277 -7.02 -26.70 -9.38
CA MET A 277 -6.10 -27.28 -8.41
C MET A 277 -6.57 -27.00 -6.96
N GLU A 278 -7.71 -27.59 -6.59
CA GLU A 278 -8.43 -27.26 -5.34
C GLU A 278 -7.58 -27.45 -4.07
N GLU A 279 -6.73 -28.46 -4.02
CA GLU A 279 -5.86 -28.71 -2.86
C GLU A 279 -4.84 -27.57 -2.66
N ARG A 280 -4.16 -27.14 -3.74
CA ARG A 280 -3.23 -26.00 -3.69
C ARG A 280 -3.99 -24.73 -3.36
N ALA A 281 -5.15 -24.49 -3.98
CA ALA A 281 -5.99 -23.34 -3.67
C ALA A 281 -6.37 -23.28 -2.17
N ALA A 282 -6.75 -24.42 -1.59
CA ALA A 282 -7.06 -24.53 -0.16
C ALA A 282 -5.84 -24.25 0.73
N GLU A 283 -4.65 -24.74 0.37
CA GLU A 283 -3.40 -24.47 1.09
C GLU A 283 -3.12 -22.95 1.18
N TYR A 284 -3.14 -22.25 0.04
CA TYR A 284 -2.87 -20.82 -0.01
C TYR A 284 -3.96 -20.02 0.71
N ARG A 285 -5.24 -20.38 0.57
CA ARG A 285 -6.34 -19.78 1.34
C ARG A 285 -6.13 -19.95 2.85
N ALA A 286 -5.67 -21.12 3.31
CA ALA A 286 -5.39 -21.36 4.72
C ALA A 286 -4.21 -20.52 5.23
N ARG A 287 -3.15 -20.34 4.42
CA ARG A 287 -2.02 -19.46 4.75
C ARG A 287 -2.47 -18.00 4.90
N VAL A 288 -3.28 -17.52 3.96
CA VAL A 288 -3.89 -16.20 4.00
C VAL A 288 -4.74 -16.05 5.28
N ALA A 289 -5.67 -16.97 5.54
CA ALA A 289 -6.53 -16.93 6.72
C ALA A 289 -5.73 -16.96 8.04
N THR A 290 -4.66 -17.76 8.09
CA THR A 290 -3.77 -17.84 9.26
C THR A 290 -3.08 -16.51 9.53
N HIS A 291 -2.54 -15.87 8.49
CA HIS A 291 -1.87 -14.58 8.64
C HIS A 291 -2.86 -13.46 9.00
N ARG A 292 -4.02 -13.40 8.33
CA ARG A 292 -5.12 -12.47 8.66
C ARG A 292 -5.50 -12.54 10.13
N ASN A 293 -5.74 -13.76 10.62
CA ASN A 293 -6.15 -14.01 12.00
C ASN A 293 -5.09 -13.65 13.05
N LYS A 294 -3.83 -13.42 12.65
CA LYS A 294 -2.80 -12.92 13.55
C LYS A 294 -2.86 -11.40 13.75
N ASN A 295 -3.37 -10.66 12.76
CA ASN A 295 -3.47 -9.20 12.80
C ASN A 295 -4.60 -8.75 13.77
N PRO A 296 -4.29 -7.95 14.81
CA PRO A 296 -5.30 -7.49 15.76
C PRO A 296 -6.39 -6.61 15.14
N TYR A 297 -6.05 -5.81 14.12
CA TYR A 297 -7.02 -4.96 13.41
C TYR A 297 -7.97 -5.76 12.52
N PHE A 298 -7.47 -6.83 11.89
CA PHE A 298 -8.36 -7.77 11.19
C PHE A 298 -9.32 -8.46 12.16
N ARG A 299 -8.82 -8.87 13.33
CA ARG A 299 -9.67 -9.45 14.39
C ARG A 299 -10.70 -8.45 14.91
N PHE A 300 -10.33 -7.18 15.04
CA PHE A 300 -11.26 -6.11 15.40
C PHE A 300 -12.34 -5.89 14.32
N TYR A 301 -11.97 -5.90 13.04
CA TYR A 301 -12.92 -5.83 11.93
C TYR A 301 -13.91 -7.01 11.97
N THR A 302 -13.42 -8.25 12.05
CA THR A 302 -14.28 -9.44 12.18
C THR A 302 -15.17 -9.36 13.42
N ALA A 303 -14.68 -8.79 14.53
CA ALA A 303 -15.50 -8.58 15.70
C ALA A 303 -16.61 -7.57 15.48
N SER A 304 -16.35 -6.52 14.70
CA SER A 304 -17.33 -5.49 14.35
C SER A 304 -18.41 -6.05 13.42
N GLU A 305 -18.05 -6.89 12.44
CA GLU A 305 -19.02 -7.63 11.62
C GLU A 305 -19.88 -8.57 12.47
N ALA A 306 -19.26 -9.33 13.37
CA ALA A 306 -19.97 -10.20 14.30
C ALA A 306 -20.92 -9.42 15.23
N PHE A 307 -20.48 -8.26 15.73
CA PHE A 307 -21.29 -7.36 16.55
C PHE A 307 -22.51 -6.85 15.78
N VAL A 308 -22.34 -6.36 14.55
CA VAL A 308 -23.44 -5.90 13.68
C VAL A 308 -24.41 -7.04 13.36
N SER A 309 -23.89 -8.25 13.20
CA SER A 309 -24.69 -9.46 12.94
C SER A 309 -25.39 -10.02 14.18
N GLY A 310 -25.19 -9.41 15.36
CA GLY A 310 -25.76 -9.86 16.63
C GLY A 310 -25.03 -11.04 17.28
N ASP A 311 -23.95 -11.53 16.69
CA ASP A 311 -23.10 -12.57 17.30
C ASP A 311 -22.09 -11.93 18.28
N TYR A 312 -22.63 -11.49 19.42
CA TYR A 312 -21.84 -10.80 20.44
C TYR A 312 -20.78 -11.71 21.07
N GLN A 313 -21.00 -13.04 21.10
CA GLN A 313 -20.01 -13.98 21.66
C GLN A 313 -18.79 -14.11 20.74
N ALA A 314 -18.99 -14.22 19.42
CA ALA A 314 -17.89 -14.18 18.47
C ALA A 314 -17.16 -12.83 18.53
N ALA A 315 -17.89 -11.71 18.59
CA ALA A 315 -17.31 -10.38 18.74
C ALA A 315 -16.38 -10.29 19.97
N ILE A 316 -16.87 -10.72 21.15
CA ILE A 316 -16.08 -10.77 22.39
C ILE A 316 -14.81 -11.61 22.21
N GLY A 317 -14.91 -12.79 21.60
CA GLY A 317 -13.77 -13.69 21.37
C GLY A 317 -12.67 -13.03 20.51
N HIS A 318 -13.06 -12.42 19.40
CA HIS A 318 -12.15 -11.72 18.50
C HIS A 318 -11.50 -10.49 19.17
N LEU A 319 -12.27 -9.70 19.93
CA LEU A 319 -11.77 -8.51 20.63
C LEU A 319 -10.80 -8.87 21.74
N LYS A 320 -11.05 -9.94 22.50
CA LYS A 320 -10.09 -10.45 23.49
C LYS A 320 -8.76 -10.84 22.88
N TYR A 321 -8.78 -11.43 21.68
CA TYR A 321 -7.54 -11.70 20.95
C TYR A 321 -6.85 -10.39 20.51
N ALA A 322 -7.59 -9.46 19.91
CA ALA A 322 -7.06 -8.18 19.44
C ALA A 322 -6.38 -7.41 20.59
N ILE A 323 -7.06 -7.29 21.73
CA ILE A 323 -6.56 -6.64 22.96
C ILE A 323 -5.30 -7.32 23.49
N ARG A 324 -5.25 -8.67 23.47
CA ARG A 324 -4.04 -9.39 23.93
C ARG A 324 -2.83 -9.11 23.04
N LYS A 325 -3.06 -8.85 21.76
CA LYS A 325 -1.99 -8.52 20.81
C LYS A 325 -1.61 -7.05 20.84
N ARG A 326 -2.55 -6.19 21.22
CA ARG A 326 -2.39 -4.75 21.23
C ARG A 326 -3.38 -4.12 22.21
N ASP A 327 -2.87 -3.61 23.32
CA ASP A 327 -3.63 -3.13 24.47
C ASP A 327 -3.67 -1.59 24.58
N ASP A 328 -3.12 -0.89 23.59
CA ASP A 328 -3.08 0.57 23.48
C ASP A 328 -4.14 1.14 22.51
N GLU A 329 -5.02 0.29 21.96
CA GLU A 329 -6.04 0.70 20.98
C GLU A 329 -7.42 0.85 21.65
N PRO A 330 -7.87 2.09 21.92
CA PRO A 330 -9.10 2.34 22.68
C PRO A 330 -10.36 1.82 21.97
N ARG A 331 -10.35 1.76 20.62
CA ARG A 331 -11.49 1.24 19.85
C ARG A 331 -11.78 -0.22 20.19
N PHE A 332 -10.76 -1.04 20.46
CA PHE A 332 -10.94 -2.46 20.79
C PHE A 332 -11.74 -2.63 22.09
N TYR A 333 -11.41 -1.84 23.11
CA TYR A 333 -12.12 -1.87 24.39
C TYR A 333 -13.54 -1.33 24.28
N SER A 334 -13.75 -0.29 23.46
CA SER A 334 -15.08 0.29 23.26
C SER A 334 -16.06 -0.70 22.64
N VAL A 335 -15.67 -1.41 21.58
CA VAL A 335 -16.52 -2.43 20.94
C VAL A 335 -16.68 -3.65 21.84
N LEU A 336 -15.68 -3.99 22.67
CA LEU A 336 -15.80 -5.07 23.63
C LEU A 336 -16.83 -4.75 24.71
N SER A 337 -16.82 -3.51 25.21
CA SER A 337 -17.83 -3.01 26.14
C SER A 337 -19.23 -3.11 25.54
N LEU A 338 -19.42 -2.63 24.31
CA LEU A 338 -20.71 -2.70 23.63
C LEU A 338 -21.15 -4.15 23.42
N SER A 339 -20.24 -5.04 23.03
CA SER A 339 -20.55 -6.46 22.85
C SER A 339 -21.05 -7.10 24.15
N TYR A 340 -20.43 -6.77 25.28
CA TYR A 340 -20.89 -7.21 26.60
C TYR A 340 -22.24 -6.62 27.00
N LEU A 341 -22.47 -5.34 26.71
CA LEU A 341 -23.75 -4.67 26.96
C LEU A 341 -24.88 -5.37 26.19
N MET A 342 -24.67 -5.62 24.90
CA MET A 342 -25.65 -6.28 24.04
C MET A 342 -25.85 -7.76 24.40
N SER A 343 -24.85 -8.42 25.00
CA SER A 343 -25.01 -9.76 25.57
C SER A 343 -25.61 -9.77 26.99
N GLY A 344 -25.99 -8.61 27.55
CA GLY A 344 -26.63 -8.48 28.86
C GLY A 344 -25.69 -8.35 30.07
N ASP A 345 -24.36 -8.33 29.87
CA ASP A 345 -23.38 -8.19 30.94
C ASP A 345 -23.00 -6.72 31.14
N GLN A 346 -23.87 -5.99 31.84
CA GLN A 346 -23.68 -4.57 32.13
C GLN A 346 -22.43 -4.29 32.99
N ALA A 347 -22.02 -5.24 33.84
CA ALA A 347 -20.86 -5.07 34.70
C ALA A 347 -19.56 -5.12 33.88
N ALA A 348 -19.43 -6.10 32.98
CA ALA A 348 -18.32 -6.16 32.05
C ALA A 348 -18.33 -4.98 31.08
N ALA A 349 -19.51 -4.56 30.61
CA ALA A 349 -19.64 -3.38 29.75
C ALA A 349 -19.03 -2.13 30.38
N ARG A 350 -19.40 -1.80 31.63
CA ARG A 350 -18.83 -0.64 32.36
C ARG A 350 -17.30 -0.74 32.48
N ARG A 351 -16.82 -1.88 32.98
CA ARG A 351 -15.37 -2.13 33.16
C ARG A 351 -14.57 -1.90 31.87
N TRP A 352 -15.04 -2.43 30.74
CA TRP A 352 -14.30 -2.30 29.48
C TRP A 352 -14.41 -0.91 28.86
N MET A 353 -15.48 -0.16 29.14
CA MET A 353 -15.58 1.22 28.69
C MET A 353 -14.65 2.15 29.49
N GLU A 354 -14.58 1.97 30.80
CA GLU A 354 -13.60 2.68 31.65
C GLU A 354 -12.17 2.41 31.16
N LYS A 355 -11.89 1.17 30.72
CA LYS A 355 -10.60 0.84 30.11
C LYS A 355 -10.39 1.53 28.77
N ALA A 356 -11.42 1.64 27.92
CA ALA A 356 -11.33 2.36 26.65
C ALA A 356 -10.99 3.84 26.86
N GLU A 357 -11.63 4.49 27.83
CA GLU A 357 -11.39 5.89 28.22
C GLU A 357 -9.96 6.06 28.76
N ALA A 358 -9.52 5.19 29.67
CA ALA A 358 -8.18 5.25 30.24
C ALA A 358 -7.07 5.09 29.19
N VAL A 359 -7.27 4.21 28.19
CA VAL A 359 -6.33 4.02 27.08
C VAL A 359 -6.36 5.21 26.13
N ALA A 360 -7.54 5.76 25.82
CA ALA A 360 -7.67 6.95 25.00
C ALA A 360 -6.95 8.16 25.62
N GLY A 361 -7.08 8.35 26.94
CA GLY A 361 -6.40 9.44 27.67
C GLY A 361 -4.87 9.31 27.72
N GLN A 362 -4.33 8.14 27.40
CA GLN A 362 -2.88 7.88 27.28
C GLN A 362 -2.41 7.86 25.82
N SER A 363 -3.33 7.95 24.86
CA SER A 363 -3.01 7.93 23.44
C SER A 363 -2.28 9.21 23.02
N ALA A 364 -1.27 9.06 22.17
CA ALA A 364 -0.61 10.18 21.51
C ALA A 364 -1.40 10.71 20.30
N ASP A 365 -2.53 10.07 19.95
CA ASP A 365 -3.43 10.47 18.87
C ASP A 365 -4.33 11.65 19.31
N PRO A 366 -4.20 12.84 18.69
CA PRO A 366 -5.04 13.99 18.99
C PRO A 366 -6.54 13.77 18.72
N ALA A 367 -6.89 12.78 17.90
CA ALA A 367 -8.28 12.41 17.60
C ALA A 367 -8.91 11.48 18.66
N ALA A 368 -8.13 10.95 19.60
CA ALA A 368 -8.62 10.11 20.68
C ALA A 368 -9.24 10.96 21.80
N ASP A 369 -10.53 11.30 21.68
CA ASP A 369 -11.29 11.96 22.75
C ASP A 369 -11.76 10.93 23.81
N PRO A 370 -11.24 10.96 25.05
CA PRO A 370 -11.65 10.02 26.10
C PRO A 370 -13.12 10.20 26.51
N GLN A 371 -13.64 11.44 26.49
CA GLN A 371 -15.00 11.76 26.96
C GLN A 371 -16.08 11.17 26.04
N LYS A 372 -15.76 10.96 24.76
CA LYS A 372 -16.63 10.30 23.79
C LYS A 372 -17.06 8.90 24.23
N TYR A 373 -16.19 8.14 24.91
CA TYR A 373 -16.48 6.77 25.32
C TYR A 373 -17.44 6.72 26.51
N HIS A 374 -17.26 7.61 27.48
CA HIS A 374 -18.10 7.73 28.67
C HIS A 374 -19.56 8.06 28.31
N HIS A 375 -19.78 9.15 27.58
CA HIS A 375 -21.13 9.60 27.20
C HIS A 375 -21.87 8.58 26.34
N LYS A 376 -21.16 7.84 25.47
CA LYS A 376 -21.75 6.83 24.59
C LYS A 376 -22.38 5.69 25.38
N LEU A 377 -21.72 5.21 26.44
CA LEU A 377 -22.22 4.09 27.22
C LEU A 377 -23.43 4.48 28.07
N GLU A 378 -23.37 5.63 28.74
CA GLU A 378 -24.47 6.12 29.57
C GLU A 378 -25.75 6.34 28.76
N TRP A 379 -25.60 6.96 27.57
CA TRP A 379 -26.70 7.14 26.64
C TRP A 379 -27.34 5.80 26.27
N LEU A 380 -26.55 4.80 25.86
CA LEU A 380 -27.07 3.47 25.49
C LEU A 380 -27.77 2.74 26.66
N MET A 381 -27.24 2.85 27.88
CA MET A 381 -27.88 2.23 29.05
C MET A 381 -29.20 2.92 29.45
N SER A 382 -29.36 4.21 29.13
CA SER A 382 -30.60 4.94 29.39
C SER A 382 -31.75 4.52 28.46
N GLN A 383 -31.43 4.02 27.25
CA GLN A 383 -32.42 3.63 26.23
C GLN A 383 -33.05 2.24 26.46
N GLY A 384 -32.51 1.42 27.38
CA GLY A 384 -33.02 0.07 27.69
C GLY A 384 -33.87 -0.01 28.96
N ARG A 385 -34.41 1.13 29.43
CA ARG A 385 -35.22 1.24 30.67
C ARG A 385 -36.72 1.49 30.43
N ASP A 386 -37.15 1.53 29.18
CA ASP A 386 -38.55 1.51 28.74
C ASP A 386 -38.89 0.13 28.17
#